data_AF-A0A519Z8D8-F1
#
_entry.id   AF-A0A519Z8D8-F1
#
_cell.length_a   1.000
_cell.length_b   1.000
_cell.length_c   1.000
_cell.angle_alpha   90.00
_cell.angle_beta   90.00
_cell.angle_gamma   90.00
#
_symmetry.space_group_name_H-M   'P 1'
#
loop_
_entity.id
_entity.type
_entity.pdbx_description
1 polymer ?
#
loop_
_entity_poly.entity_id
_entity_poly.type
_entity_poly.pdbx_seq_one_letter_code
_entity_poly.pdbx_strand_id
1 'polypeptide(L)'
;MAHWLFKSEPDAWSWDQQKKKGAKGEPWSGVRNHTAKLNMKAMKKGDLGFFYHSNEQKAVVGIVEVTEEFQPDPTDAKGQFGLVVVKAVQDMPEPVTLAAAKANPKLAA
;
A
#
# COMPACT_ATOMS: atom_id res chain seq x y z
N MET A 1 -3.65 -2.53 16.49
CA MET A 1 -3.82 -2.18 15.07
C MET A 1 -2.42 -1.96 14.49
N ALA A 2 -2.07 -2.70 13.45
CA ALA A 2 -0.76 -2.56 12.82
C ALA A 2 -0.79 -1.43 11.79
N HIS A 3 0.40 -0.94 11.42
CA HIS A 3 0.56 0.08 10.39
C HIS A 3 1.49 -0.42 9.30
N TRP A 4 1.16 -0.09 8.05
CA TRP A 4 1.80 -0.64 6.87
C TRP A 4 2.25 0.45 5.90
N LEU A 5 2.99 0.07 4.85
CA LEU A 5 3.36 0.95 3.75
C LEU A 5 3.24 0.18 2.44
N PHE A 6 2.42 0.71 1.53
CA PHE A 6 2.15 0.18 0.21
C PHE A 6 2.88 1.04 -0.82
N LYS A 7 3.76 0.42 -1.62
CA LYS A 7 4.49 1.10 -2.69
C LYS A 7 3.76 0.89 -4.01
N SER A 8 3.53 1.98 -4.73
CA SER A 8 2.90 1.97 -6.04
C SER A 8 3.61 2.92 -6.99
N GLU A 9 3.85 2.50 -8.22
CA GLU A 9 4.34 3.40 -9.26
C GLU A 9 3.15 4.19 -9.81
N PRO A 10 3.19 5.54 -9.82
CA PRO A 10 2.03 6.36 -10.18
C PRO A 10 1.54 6.10 -11.61
N ASP A 11 2.43 5.72 -12.53
CA ASP A 11 2.08 5.39 -13.91
C ASP A 11 1.30 4.07 -14.02
N ALA A 12 1.52 3.13 -13.09
CA ALA A 12 0.81 1.86 -13.04
C ALA A 12 -0.48 1.97 -12.22
N TRP A 13 -0.37 2.58 -11.03
CA TRP A 13 -1.50 2.78 -10.12
C TRP A 13 -1.27 4.01 -9.22
N SER A 14 -1.90 5.12 -9.60
CA SER A 14 -1.82 6.41 -8.91
C SER A 14 -2.76 6.50 -7.70
N TRP A 15 -2.42 7.41 -6.79
CA TRP A 15 -3.29 7.79 -5.68
C TRP A 15 -4.67 8.31 -6.12
N ASP A 16 -4.75 9.03 -7.23
CA ASP A 16 -6.05 9.49 -7.75
C ASP A 16 -6.91 8.34 -8.27
N GLN A 17 -6.31 7.32 -8.89
CA GLN A 17 -7.03 6.08 -9.24
C GLN A 17 -7.52 5.35 -7.98
N GLN A 18 -6.68 5.27 -6.94
CA GLN A 18 -7.04 4.68 -5.65
C GLN A 18 -8.24 5.40 -5.01
N LYS A 19 -8.25 6.75 -5.02
CA LYS A 19 -9.39 7.55 -4.55
C LYS A 19 -10.64 7.31 -5.38
N LYS A 20 -10.52 7.26 -6.71
CA LYS A 20 -11.65 7.01 -7.64
C LYS A 20 -12.29 5.64 -7.44
N LYS A 21 -11.57 4.63 -6.97
CA LYS A 21 -12.15 3.33 -6.58
C LYS A 21 -13.10 3.43 -5.38
N GLY A 22 -12.94 4.45 -4.54
CA GLY A 22 -13.80 4.70 -3.39
C GLY A 22 -13.91 3.51 -2.44
N ALA A 23 -15.12 3.29 -1.91
CA ALA A 23 -15.39 2.23 -0.94
C ALA A 23 -15.17 0.80 -1.48
N LYS A 24 -15.13 0.60 -2.79
CA LYS A 24 -14.81 -0.70 -3.40
C LYS A 24 -13.37 -1.12 -3.12
N GLY A 25 -12.46 -0.15 -2.97
CA GLY A 25 -11.04 -0.40 -2.82
C GLY A 25 -10.38 -1.00 -4.07
N GLU A 26 -9.12 -1.34 -3.92
CA GLU A 26 -8.29 -1.98 -4.95
C GLU A 26 -7.62 -3.24 -4.38
N PRO A 27 -7.72 -4.40 -5.07
CA PRO A 27 -6.93 -5.58 -4.76
C PRO A 27 -5.44 -5.30 -4.97
N TRP A 28 -4.63 -5.48 -3.92
CA TRP A 28 -3.18 -5.27 -3.98
C TRP A 28 -2.45 -6.47 -4.62
N SER A 29 -2.82 -6.76 -5.86
CA SER A 29 -2.33 -7.87 -6.67
C SER A 29 -0.92 -7.62 -7.21
N GLY A 30 -0.31 -8.64 -7.82
CA GLY A 30 0.99 -8.54 -8.49
C GLY A 30 2.20 -8.60 -7.56
N VAL A 31 1.99 -8.72 -6.24
CA VAL A 31 3.09 -8.90 -5.28
C VAL A 31 3.71 -10.28 -5.43
N ARG A 32 5.01 -10.31 -5.74
CA ARG A 32 5.81 -11.56 -5.87
C ARG A 32 7.01 -11.63 -4.91
N ASN A 33 7.00 -10.78 -3.89
CA ASN A 33 8.02 -10.78 -2.84
C ASN A 33 7.54 -11.58 -1.62
N HIS A 34 8.38 -12.50 -1.11
CA HIS A 34 8.02 -13.38 0.01
C HIS A 34 7.78 -12.63 1.31
N THR A 35 8.61 -11.63 1.63
CA THR A 35 8.44 -10.79 2.83
C THR A 35 7.17 -9.96 2.73
N ALA A 36 6.90 -9.34 1.59
CA ALA A 36 5.66 -8.59 1.36
C ALA A 36 4.43 -9.48 1.50
N LYS A 37 4.49 -10.73 1.00
CA LYS A 37 3.43 -11.73 1.21
C LYS A 37 3.20 -12.01 2.70
N LEU A 38 4.27 -12.21 3.47
CA LEU A 38 4.15 -12.44 4.92
C LEU A 38 3.54 -11.23 5.63
N ASN A 39 3.93 -10.01 5.25
CA ASN A 39 3.31 -8.79 5.77
C ASN A 39 1.81 -8.73 5.44
N MET A 40 1.41 -9.00 4.20
CA MET A 40 -0.01 -9.03 3.82
C MET A 40 -0.81 -10.12 4.55
N LYS A 41 -0.20 -11.28 4.85
CA LYS A 41 -0.84 -12.31 5.67
C LYS A 41 -1.10 -11.85 7.11
N ALA A 42 -0.29 -10.92 7.62
CA ALA A 42 -0.42 -10.39 8.97
C ALA A 42 -1.41 -9.20 9.06
N MET A 43 -1.76 -8.59 7.94
CA MET A 43 -2.72 -7.49 7.88
C MET A 43 -4.12 -7.92 8.33
N LYS A 44 -4.80 -7.04 9.07
CA LYS A 44 -6.18 -7.22 9.51
C LYS A 44 -7.08 -6.14 8.98
N LYS A 45 -8.37 -6.46 8.82
CA LYS A 45 -9.38 -5.47 8.42
C LYS A 45 -9.36 -4.28 9.37
N GLY A 46 -9.30 -3.07 8.82
CA GLY A 46 -9.18 -1.82 9.57
C GLY A 46 -7.75 -1.38 9.87
N ASP A 47 -6.72 -2.21 9.60
CA ASP A 47 -5.34 -1.74 9.66
C ASP A 47 -5.10 -0.63 8.62
N LEU A 48 -4.29 0.34 9.00
CA LEU A 48 -3.97 1.49 8.16
C LEU A 48 -2.60 1.32 7.50
N GLY A 49 -2.42 1.97 6.35
CA GLY A 49 -1.11 2.05 5.72
C GLY A 49 -0.90 3.31 4.90
N PHE A 50 0.36 3.66 4.71
CA PHE A 50 0.74 4.73 3.80
C PHE A 50 0.67 4.27 2.36
N PHE A 51 0.12 5.10 1.48
CA PHE A 51 0.25 4.96 0.03
C PHE A 51 1.46 5.77 -0.44
N TYR A 52 2.50 5.07 -0.88
CA TYR A 52 3.77 5.64 -1.28
C TYR A 52 3.94 5.54 -2.80
N HIS A 53 4.04 6.69 -3.47
CA HIS A 53 4.46 6.74 -4.87
C HIS A 53 5.95 6.43 -4.97
N SER A 54 6.31 5.37 -5.70
CA SER A 54 7.69 5.01 -6.02
C SER A 54 8.17 5.62 -7.35
N ASN A 55 9.46 5.44 -7.63
CA ASN A 55 10.18 5.87 -8.83
C ASN A 55 10.34 7.39 -9.04
N GLU A 56 9.27 8.13 -9.36
CA GLU A 56 9.38 9.56 -9.68
C GLU A 56 9.24 10.45 -8.44
N GLN A 57 8.00 10.63 -7.94
CA GLN A 57 7.70 11.54 -6.82
C GLN A 57 8.36 11.09 -5.50
N LYS A 58 8.51 9.77 -5.28
CA LYS A 58 9.10 9.17 -4.07
C LYS A 58 8.56 9.78 -2.78
N ALA A 59 7.24 9.73 -2.58
CA ALA A 59 6.58 10.34 -1.43
C ALA A 59 5.37 9.53 -0.95
N VAL A 60 5.07 9.63 0.34
CA VAL A 60 3.77 9.23 0.90
C VAL A 60 2.75 10.30 0.55
N VAL A 61 1.69 9.91 -0.15
CA VAL A 61 0.68 10.83 -0.70
C VAL A 61 -0.72 10.64 -0.09
N GLY A 62 -0.93 9.56 0.66
CA GLY A 62 -2.22 9.26 1.27
C GLY A 62 -2.17 8.13 2.27
N ILE A 63 -3.31 7.89 2.90
CA ILE A 63 -3.55 6.78 3.82
C ILE A 63 -4.61 5.87 3.24
N VAL A 64 -4.35 4.57 3.31
CA VAL A 64 -5.29 3.50 2.98
C VAL A 64 -5.67 2.68 4.20
N GLU A 65 -6.79 1.98 4.11
CA GLU A 65 -7.29 1.03 5.10
C GLU A 65 -7.48 -0.33 4.42
N VAL A 66 -7.07 -1.41 5.10
CA VAL A 66 -7.35 -2.79 4.67
C VAL A 66 -8.83 -3.10 4.86
N THR A 67 -9.53 -3.43 3.78
CA THR A 67 -10.97 -3.75 3.78
C THR A 67 -11.25 -5.25 3.69
N GLU A 68 -10.34 -6.00 3.06
CA GLU A 68 -10.39 -7.46 2.95
C GLU A 68 -9.02 -8.04 3.30
N GLU A 69 -9.01 -9.10 4.11
CA GLU A 69 -7.80 -9.80 4.53
C GLU A 69 -7.19 -10.64 3.40
N PHE A 70 -6.05 -11.26 3.68
CA PHE A 70 -5.28 -12.03 2.72
C PHE A 70 -6.11 -13.10 2.01
N GLN A 71 -6.14 -13.03 0.68
CA GLN A 71 -6.74 -14.03 -0.21
C GLN A 71 -5.80 -14.36 -1.38
N PRO A 72 -5.95 -15.52 -2.04
CA PRO A 72 -5.12 -15.88 -3.19
C PRO A 72 -5.16 -14.83 -4.30
N ASP A 73 -4.01 -14.56 -4.91
CA ASP A 73 -3.91 -13.60 -6.01
C ASP A 73 -4.27 -14.31 -7.32
N PRO A 74 -5.36 -13.91 -8.01
CA PRO A 74 -5.79 -14.56 -9.25
C PRO A 74 -4.77 -14.40 -10.39
N THR A 75 -3.83 -13.46 -10.28
CA THR A 75 -2.75 -13.24 -11.25
C THR A 75 -1.54 -14.15 -11.03
N ASP A 76 -1.55 -14.99 -9.97
CA ASP A 76 -0.52 -15.99 -9.72
C ASP A 76 -1.02 -17.40 -10.02
N ALA A 77 -0.72 -17.90 -11.22
CA ALA A 77 -1.13 -19.24 -11.67
C ALA A 77 -0.61 -20.38 -10.77
N LYS A 78 0.43 -20.15 -9.96
CA LYS A 78 0.97 -21.15 -9.03
C LYS A 78 0.31 -21.13 -7.65
N GLY A 79 -0.54 -20.13 -7.36
CA GLY A 79 -1.25 -20.00 -6.09
C GLY A 79 -0.35 -19.82 -4.85
N GLN A 80 0.87 -19.31 -5.04
CA GLN A 80 1.86 -19.11 -3.98
C GLN A 80 1.74 -17.75 -3.30
N PHE A 81 1.16 -16.77 -4.01
CA PHE A 81 1.00 -15.38 -3.58
C PHE A 81 -0.47 -15.04 -3.37
N GLY A 82 -0.67 -13.94 -2.65
CA GLY A 82 -1.99 -13.43 -2.32
C GLY A 82 -1.97 -11.91 -2.24
N LEU A 83 -3.14 -11.36 -1.99
CA LEU A 83 -3.40 -9.94 -1.91
C LEU A 83 -4.33 -9.64 -0.74
N VAL A 84 -4.32 -8.38 -0.32
CA VAL A 84 -5.40 -7.76 0.48
C VAL A 84 -6.15 -6.78 -0.42
N VAL A 85 -7.32 -6.32 0.00
CA VAL A 85 -7.99 -5.17 -0.65
C VAL A 85 -7.83 -3.95 0.25
N VAL A 86 -7.46 -2.82 -0.35
CA VAL A 86 -7.29 -1.54 0.36
C VAL A 86 -8.14 -0.45 -0.26
N LYS A 87 -8.74 0.41 0.57
CA LYS A 87 -9.46 1.62 0.13
C LYS A 87 -8.71 2.88 0.54
N ALA A 88 -8.89 3.97 -0.20
CA ALA A 88 -8.42 5.29 0.23
C ALA A 88 -9.19 5.74 1.49
N VAL A 89 -8.47 6.34 2.44
CA VAL A 89 -9.05 6.98 3.63
C VAL A 89 -8.98 8.49 3.50
N GLN A 90 -7.77 9.03 3.34
CA GLN A 90 -7.56 10.47 3.20
C GLN A 90 -6.25 10.77 2.48
N ASP A 91 -6.21 11.94 1.83
CA ASP A 91 -4.98 12.51 1.30
C ASP A 91 -3.99 12.79 2.45
N MET A 92 -2.69 12.71 2.15
CA MET A 92 -1.69 13.29 3.03
C MET A 92 -1.67 14.80 2.78
N PRO A 93 -2.00 15.65 3.78
CA PRO A 93 -2.11 17.10 3.55
C PRO A 93 -0.83 17.70 2.94
N GLU A 94 0.32 17.22 3.41
CA GLU A 94 1.63 17.52 2.84
C GLU A 94 2.37 16.22 2.54
N PRO A 95 2.62 15.87 1.25
CA PRO A 95 3.29 14.63 0.90
C PRO A 95 4.65 14.48 1.59
N VAL A 96 4.85 13.37 2.32
CA VAL A 96 6.10 13.09 3.02
C VAL A 96 7.08 12.45 2.04
N THR A 97 8.04 13.23 1.56
CA THR A 97 9.05 12.75 0.60
C THR A 97 10.03 11.79 1.24
N LEU A 98 10.62 10.90 0.44
CA LEU A 98 11.70 10.02 0.87
C LEU A 98 12.89 10.80 1.43
N ALA A 99 13.19 11.97 0.85
CA ALA A 99 14.26 12.84 1.34
C ALA A 99 13.96 13.35 2.76
N ALA A 100 12.73 13.83 3.01
CA ALA A 100 12.30 14.26 4.33
C ALA A 100 12.31 13.10 5.34
N ALA A 101 11.84 11.91 4.94
CA ALA A 101 11.88 10.72 5.78
C ALA A 101 13.32 10.33 6.16
N LYS A 102 14.26 10.37 5.22
CA LYS A 102 15.68 10.08 5.46
C LYS A 102 16.37 11.12 6.34
N ALA A 103 15.95 12.38 6.27
CA ALA A 103 16.48 13.44 7.12
C ALA A 103 15.98 13.36 8.57
N ASN A 104 14.94 12.56 8.84
CA ASN A 104 14.38 12.40 10.17
C ASN A 104 15.05 11.24 10.92
N PRO A 105 15.87 11.49 11.96
CA PRO A 105 16.58 10.43 12.68
C PRO A 105 15.65 9.45 13.41
N LYS A 106 14.40 9.83 13.68
CA LYS A 106 13.40 8.93 14.29
C LYS A 106 12.91 7.83 13.34
N LEU A 107 13.16 7.98 12.04
CA LEU A 107 12.82 7.02 10.99
C LEU A 107 14.04 6.27 10.47
N ALA A 108 15.22 6.48 11.08
CA ALA A 108 16.39 5.69 10.81
C ALA A 108 16.18 4.25 11.35
N ALA A 109 16.59 3.26 10.55
CA ALA A 109 16.57 1.85 10.91
C ALA A 109 17.81 1.47 11.75
#